data_AF-A0A3D4NQV7-F1
#
_entry.id   AF-A0A3D4NQV7-F1
#
_cell.length_a   1.000
_cell.length_b   1.000
_cell.length_c   1.000
_cell.angle_alpha   90.00
_cell.angle_beta   90.00
_cell.angle_gamma   90.00
#
_symmetry.space_group_name_H-M   'P 1'
#
loop_
_entity.id
_entity.type
_entity.pdbx_description
1 polymer ?
#
loop_
_entity_poly.entity_id
_entity_poly.type
_entity_poly.pdbx_seq_one_letter_code
_entity_poly.pdbx_strand_id
1 'polypeptide(L)' 'NSDELTLFHAVKAAFDPSGLLNPGKNIPTLHRCAEFGAMHVHMGQLPFPELER' A
#
# COMPACT_ATOMS: atom_id res chain seq x y z
N ASN A 1 2.77 1.62 -16.36
CA ASN A 1 2.16 0.91 -15.22
C ASN A 1 0.73 1.38 -14.90
N SER A 2 -0.02 1.90 -15.88
CA SER A 2 -1.41 2.38 -15.72
C SER A 2 -2.40 1.23 -15.57
N ASP A 3 -2.16 0.12 -16.29
CA ASP A 3 -3.12 -0.96 -16.42
C ASP A 3 -3.22 -1.78 -15.13
N GLU A 4 -2.09 -1.94 -14.43
CA GLU A 4 -2.04 -2.56 -13.09
C GLU A 4 -2.85 -1.76 -12.07
N LEU A 5 -2.72 -0.44 -12.06
CA LEU A 5 -3.49 0.43 -11.14
C LEU A 5 -5.00 0.32 -11.42
N THR A 6 -5.39 0.37 -12.69
CA THR A 6 -6.79 0.17 -13.11
C THR A 6 -7.33 -1.17 -12.61
N LEU A 7 -6.55 -2.25 -12.73
CA LEU A 7 -6.95 -3.56 -12.25
C LEU A 7 -7.13 -3.58 -10.74
N PHE A 8 -6.22 -2.99 -9.96
CA PHE A 8 -6.37 -2.93 -8.51
C PHE A 8 -7.59 -2.13 -8.07
N HIS A 9 -7.91 -1.03 -8.77
CA HIS A 9 -9.14 -0.29 -8.52
C HIS A 9 -10.39 -1.13 -8.81
N ALA A 10 -10.39 -1.90 -9.90
CA ALA A 10 -11.50 -2.79 -10.25
C ALA A 10 -11.70 -3.88 -9.20
N VAL A 11 -10.61 -4.51 -8.72
CA VAL A 11 -10.68 -5.49 -7.63
C VAL A 11 -11.23 -4.86 -6.36
N LYS A 12 -10.74 -3.68 -5.95
CA LYS A 12 -11.28 -2.98 -4.76
C LYS A 12 -12.79 -2.73 -4.91
N ALA A 13 -13.24 -2.25 -6.07
CA ALA A 13 -14.65 -1.98 -6.32
C ALA A 13 -15.52 -3.25 -6.31
N ALA A 14 -14.99 -4.39 -6.76
CA ALA A 14 -15.70 -5.67 -6.74
C ALA A 14 -15.96 -6.19 -5.32
N PHE A 15 -15.04 -5.95 -4.38
CA PHE A 15 -15.12 -6.46 -3.00
C PHE A 15 -15.60 -5.41 -1.99
N ASP A 16 -15.58 -4.13 -2.33
CA ASP A 16 -16.06 -3.03 -1.49
C ASP A 16 -16.76 -1.95 -2.34
N PRO A 17 -17.95 -2.26 -2.92
CA PRO A 17 -18.64 -1.32 -3.81
C PRO A 17 -19.04 -0.01 -3.13
N SER A 18 -19.29 -0.04 -1.82
CA SER A 18 -19.65 1.12 -1.01
C SER A 18 -18.46 1.86 -0.44
N GLY A 19 -17.22 1.36 -0.62
CA GLY A 19 -16.01 2.02 -0.16
C GLY A 19 -15.85 2.08 1.36
N LEU A 20 -16.49 1.18 2.10
CA LEU A 20 -16.51 1.18 3.57
C LEU A 20 -15.27 0.53 4.18
N LEU A 21 -14.55 -0.30 3.42
CA LEU A 21 -13.38 -1.01 3.93
C LEU A 21 -12.13 -0.14 3.78
N ASN A 22 -11.60 0.30 4.92
CA ASN A 22 -10.44 1.20 5.02
C ASN A 22 -10.61 2.48 4.18
N PRO A 23 -11.57 3.35 4.54
CA PRO A 23 -11.75 4.62 3.85
C PRO A 23 -10.46 5.45 3.94
N GLY A 24 -10.01 5.99 2.80
CA GLY A 24 -8.75 6.73 2.69
C GLY A 24 -7.50 5.88 2.45
N LYS A 25 -7.58 4.55 2.43
CA LYS A 25 -6.45 3.70 2.02
C LYS A 25 -6.31 3.72 0.49
N ASN A 26 -5.19 4.26 0.03
CA ASN A 26 -4.88 4.40 -1.39
C ASN A 26 -4.24 3.14 -1.97
N ILE A 27 -4.50 2.87 -3.25
CA ILE A 27 -3.69 1.97 -4.06
C ILE A 27 -2.44 2.75 -4.47
N PRO A 28 -1.25 2.39 -3.96
CA PRO A 28 -0.05 3.18 -4.19
C PRO A 28 0.47 2.97 -5.62
N THR A 29 1.14 3.99 -6.16
CA THR A 29 1.85 3.89 -7.44
C THR A 29 3.22 3.26 -7.24
N LEU A 30 3.75 2.62 -8.29
CA LEU A 30 5.08 1.98 -8.25
C LEU A 30 6.18 2.94 -7.77
N HIS A 31 6.11 4.20 -8.21
CA HIS A 31 7.01 5.28 -7.81
C HIS A 31 7.04 5.50 -6.28
N ARG A 32 5.89 5.37 -5.60
CA ARG A 32 5.83 5.50 -4.13
C ARG A 32 6.28 4.22 -3.41
N CYS A 33 6.06 3.06 -4.00
CA CYS A 33 6.36 1.76 -3.37
C CYS A 33 7.82 1.34 -3.50
N ALA A 34 8.41 1.48 -4.69
CA ALA A 34 9.75 0.96 -4.98
C ALA A 34 10.82 2.06 -4.97
N GLU A 35 10.49 3.28 -5.42
CA GLU A 35 11.49 4.35 -5.56
C GLU A 35 11.65 5.18 -4.29
N PHE A 36 10.57 5.36 -3.50
CA PHE A 36 10.60 6.04 -2.20
C PHE A 36 10.19 5.18 -1.00
N GLY A 37 9.76 3.93 -1.22
CA GLY A 37 9.17 3.06 -0.20
C GLY A 37 10.16 2.11 0.49
N ALA A 38 11.46 2.28 0.28
CA ALA A 38 12.46 1.48 0.99
C ALA A 38 12.36 1.72 2.50
N MET A 39 12.43 0.65 3.30
CA MET A 39 12.45 0.74 4.75
C MET A 39 13.71 1.47 5.18
N HIS A 40 13.55 2.69 5.70
CA HIS A 40 14.68 3.45 6.21
C HIS A 40 14.96 3.02 7.67
N VAL A 41 16.02 2.23 7.84
CA VAL A 41 16.45 1.72 9.14
C VAL A 41 17.58 2.61 9.64
N HIS A 42 17.32 3.40 10.68
CA HIS A 42 18.35 4.19 11.35
C HIS A 42 19.07 3.31 12.38
N MET A 43 20.40 3.18 12.29
CA MET A 43 21.23 2.48 13.28
C MET A 43 20.78 1.02 13.58
N GLY A 44 20.23 0.31 12.58
CA GLY A 44 19.73 -1.06 12.77
C GLY A 44 18.40 -1.18 13.53
N GLN A 45 17.73 -0.07 13.87
CA GLN A 45 16.45 -0.08 14.57
C GLN A 45 15.30 -0.27 13.57
N LEU A 46 14.60 -1.40 13.71
CA LEU A 46 13.40 -1.67 12.92
C LEU A 46 12.24 -0.79 13.43
N PRO A 47 11.40 -0.24 12.53
CA PRO A 47 10.16 0.41 12.95
C PRO A 47 9.19 -0.63 13.50
N PHE A 48 8.57 -0.32 14.64
CA PHE A 48 7.58 -1.17 15.33
C PHE A 48 8.11 -2.60 15.62
N PRO A 49 9.23 -2.75 16.36
CA PRO A 49 9.86 -4.04 16.61
C PRO A 49 8.98 -5.02 17.40
N GLU A 50 7.95 -4.54 18.06
CA GLU A 50 6.98 -5.32 18.84
C GLU A 50 5.91 -6.04 18.01
N LEU A 51 5.76 -5.69 16.72
CA LEU A 51 4.76 -6.32 15.85
C LEU A 51 5.28 -7.67 15.34
N GLU A 52 4.48 -8.72 15.48
CA GLU A 52 4.75 -10.03 14.88
C GLU A 52 4.75 -9.92 13.33
N ARG A 53 5.68 -10.64 12.67
CA ARG A 53 5.91 -10.58 11.23
C ARG A 53 5.87 -11.95 10.57
#